data_AF-A0A7J5G7W9-F1
#
_entry.id   AF-A0A7J5G7W9-F1
#
_cell.length_a   1.000
_cell.length_b   1.000
_cell.length_c   1.000
_cell.angle_alpha   90.00
_cell.angle_beta   90.00
_cell.angle_gamma   90.00
#
_symmetry.space_group_name_H-M   'P 1'
#
loop_
_entity.id
_entity.type
_entity.pdbx_description
1 polymer ?
#
loop_
_entity_poly.entity_id
_entity_poly.type
_entity_poly.pdbx_seq_one_letter_code
_entity_poly.pdbx_strand_id
1 'polypeptide(L)'
;MKRYNLSKIMKEAHQIKKYMKLYSLTHGVKTWADCLKLAWANEKKCVSDEEAINAEKEAMKAALAQPAKRSSYDDLSIPQSAYYNPYSYGRFGAHYVGD
;
A
#
# COMPACT_ATOMS: atom_id res chain seq x y z
N MET A 1 10.79 17.77 16.46
CA MET A 1 10.42 18.55 15.25
C MET A 1 10.68 17.68 14.02
N LYS A 2 9.78 17.66 13.03
CA LYS A 2 10.03 16.94 11.76
C LYS A 2 11.28 17.52 11.11
N ARG A 3 12.20 16.65 10.66
CA ARG A 3 13.44 17.06 9.98
C ARG A 3 13.15 17.17 8.49
N TYR A 4 13.03 18.40 7.98
CA TYR A 4 12.84 18.66 6.55
C TYR A 4 14.19 18.81 5.84
N ASN A 5 14.27 18.39 4.59
CA ASN A 5 15.49 18.50 3.80
C ASN A 5 15.65 19.94 3.25
N LEU A 6 16.33 20.79 4.00
CA LEU A 6 16.57 22.20 3.64
C LEU A 6 17.25 22.36 2.27
N SER A 7 18.18 21.44 1.92
CA SER A 7 18.87 21.48 0.63
C SER A 7 17.91 21.22 -0.53
N LYS A 8 16.99 20.27 -0.36
CA LYS A 8 15.94 19.97 -1.35
C LYS A 8 15.01 21.16 -1.54
N ILE A 9 14.49 21.73 -0.44
CA ILE A 9 13.62 22.92 -0.47
C ILE A 9 14.30 24.09 -1.20
N MET A 10 15.60 24.32 -0.94
CA MET A 10 16.35 25.40 -1.57
C MET A 10 16.52 25.17 -3.09
N LYS A 11 16.82 23.95 -3.51
CA LYS A 11 16.90 23.59 -4.93
C LYS A 11 15.56 23.76 -5.64
N GLU A 12 14.47 23.33 -5.01
CA GLU A 12 13.12 23.50 -5.56
C GLU A 12 12.73 24.97 -5.68
N ALA A 13 12.97 25.78 -4.64
CA ALA A 13 12.72 27.22 -4.70
C ALA A 13 13.50 27.87 -5.85
N HIS A 14 14.76 27.46 -6.06
CA HIS A 14 15.59 27.94 -7.16
C HIS A 14 15.05 27.51 -8.53
N GLN A 15 14.59 26.27 -8.67
CA GLN A 15 13.92 25.80 -9.89
C GLN A 15 12.63 26.59 -10.15
N ILE A 16 11.78 26.74 -9.14
CA ILE A 16 10.55 27.52 -9.21
C ILE A 16 10.86 28.94 -9.69
N LYS A 17 11.86 29.61 -9.13
CA LYS A 17 12.29 30.96 -9.59
C LYS A 17 12.69 30.97 -11.07
N LYS A 18 13.42 29.95 -11.53
CA LYS A 18 13.84 29.83 -12.94
C LYS A 18 12.62 29.74 -13.88
N TYR A 19 11.63 28.91 -13.54
CA TYR A 19 10.40 28.77 -14.32
C TYR A 19 9.48 30.00 -14.18
N MET A 20 9.46 30.62 -13.00
CA MET A 20 8.66 31.81 -12.74
C MET A 20 9.16 33.03 -13.52
N LYS A 21 10.46 33.14 -13.80
CA LYS A 21 11.02 34.19 -14.66
C LYS A 21 10.41 34.20 -16.08
N LEU A 22 9.99 33.03 -16.58
CA LEU A 22 9.27 32.90 -17.85
C LEU A 22 7.81 33.30 -17.70
N TYR A 23 7.17 32.93 -16.59
CA TYR A 23 5.76 33.18 -16.29
C TYR A 23 5.45 34.59 -15.76
N SER A 24 6.46 35.33 -15.27
CA SER A 24 6.31 36.68 -14.71
C SER A 24 6.03 37.75 -15.75
N LEU A 25 6.20 37.44 -17.05
CA LEU A 25 5.84 38.34 -18.13
C LEU A 25 4.31 38.60 -18.18
N THR A 26 3.49 37.62 -17.77
CA THR A 26 2.02 37.65 -17.93
C THR A 26 1.24 37.72 -16.62
N HIS A 27 1.79 37.24 -15.50
CA HIS A 27 1.04 37.08 -14.24
C HIS A 27 1.65 37.84 -13.04
N GLY A 28 2.54 38.80 -13.29
CA GLY A 28 3.20 39.61 -12.26
C GLY A 28 4.44 38.94 -11.65
N VAL A 29 5.31 39.75 -11.05
CA VAL A 29 6.59 39.30 -10.48
C VAL A 29 6.34 38.65 -9.11
N LYS A 30 6.34 37.30 -9.07
CA LYS A 30 6.43 36.58 -7.80
C LYS A 30 7.83 36.74 -7.23
N THR A 31 7.90 37.14 -5.97
CA THR A 31 9.17 37.40 -5.30
C THR A 31 9.89 36.09 -4.97
N TRP A 32 11.19 36.18 -4.65
CA TRP A 32 11.94 35.01 -4.15
C TRP A 32 11.30 34.41 -2.89
N ALA A 33 10.75 35.25 -2.01
CA ALA A 33 10.06 34.80 -0.81
C ALA A 33 8.84 33.93 -1.13
N ASP A 34 8.10 34.24 -2.19
CA ASP A 34 6.93 33.45 -2.61
C ASP A 34 7.35 32.09 -3.17
N CYS A 35 8.47 32.04 -3.91
CA CYS A 35 9.06 30.79 -4.38
C CYS A 35 9.47 29.90 -3.21
N LEU A 36 10.06 30.49 -2.17
CA LEU A 36 10.47 29.79 -0.95
C LEU A 36 9.25 29.26 -0.17
N LYS A 37 8.20 30.07 0.00
CA LYS A 37 6.95 29.65 0.65
C LYS A 37 6.30 28.47 -0.08
N LEU A 38 6.30 28.51 -1.43
CA LEU A 38 5.73 27.45 -2.26
C LEU A 38 6.53 26.15 -2.12
N ALA A 39 7.86 26.21 -2.23
CA ALA A 39 8.73 25.05 -2.03
C ALA A 39 8.55 24.44 -0.62
N TRP A 40 8.43 25.28 0.41
CA TRP A 40 8.20 24.82 1.77
C TRP A 40 6.85 24.13 1.95
N ALA A 41 5.80 24.66 1.31
CA ALA A 41 4.47 24.04 1.33
C ALA A 41 4.46 22.69 0.60
N ASN A 42 5.18 22.59 -0.53
CA ASN A 42 5.31 21.34 -1.27
C ASN A 42 6.02 20.26 -0.45
N GLU A 43 7.17 20.57 0.15
CA GLU A 43 7.90 19.59 0.96
C GLU A 43 7.08 19.11 2.16
N LYS A 44 6.29 19.99 2.78
CA LYS A 44 5.35 19.59 3.85
C LYS A 44 4.32 18.57 3.36
N LYS A 45 3.78 18.76 2.16
CA LYS A 45 2.83 17.83 1.54
C LYS A 45 3.49 16.51 1.17
N CYS A 46 4.67 16.55 0.54
CA CYS A 46 5.41 15.33 0.20
C CYS A 46 5.69 14.49 1.45
N VAL A 47 6.11 15.11 2.56
CA VAL A 47 6.34 14.38 3.83
C VAL A 47 5.05 13.78 4.38
N SER A 48 3.91 14.48 4.31
CA SER A 48 2.64 13.89 4.75
C SER A 48 2.17 12.74 3.85
N ASP A 49 2.40 12.87 2.54
CA ASP A 49 2.00 11.85 1.56
C ASP A 49 2.87 10.59 1.71
N GLU A 50 4.18 10.75 1.92
CA GLU A 50 5.09 9.64 2.22
C GLU A 50 4.72 8.91 3.51
N GLU A 51 4.32 9.64 4.56
CA GLU A 51 3.80 9.05 5.81
C GLU A 51 2.52 8.24 5.55
N ALA A 52 1.59 8.76 4.76
CA ALA A 52 0.35 8.06 4.39
C ALA A 52 0.63 6.79 3.56
N ILE A 53 1.52 6.87 2.58
CA ILE A 53 1.93 5.72 1.74
C ILE A 53 2.61 4.65 2.58
N ASN A 54 3.47 5.03 3.53
CA ASN A 54 4.12 4.06 4.41
C ASN A 54 3.12 3.37 5.34
N ALA A 55 2.16 4.13 5.90
CA ALA A 55 1.09 3.55 6.71
C ALA A 55 0.22 2.58 5.90
N GLU A 56 -0.10 2.90 4.65
CA GLU A 56 -0.85 2.01 3.75
C GLU A 56 -0.06 0.73 3.43
N LYS A 57 1.25 0.85 3.15
CA LYS A 57 2.12 -0.32 2.95
C LYS A 57 2.19 -1.21 4.18
N GLU A 58 2.29 -0.63 5.38
CA GLU A 58 2.27 -1.38 6.63
C GLU A 58 0.93 -2.08 6.85
N ALA A 59 -0.19 -1.39 6.58
CA ALA A 59 -1.52 -1.98 6.66
C ALA A 59 -1.71 -3.13 5.66
N MET A 60 -1.23 -2.97 4.41
CA MET A 60 -1.26 -4.02 3.40
C MET A 60 -0.39 -5.22 3.81
N LYS A 61 0.81 -4.96 4.34
CA LYS A 61 1.69 -6.02 4.85
C LYS A 61 1.06 -6.76 6.03
N ALA A 62 0.40 -6.04 6.94
CA ALA A 62 -0.32 -6.64 8.05
C ALA A 62 -1.50 -7.49 7.56
N ALA A 63 -2.25 -7.01 6.56
CA ALA A 63 -3.35 -7.76 5.96
C ALA A 63 -2.86 -9.03 5.24
N LEU A 64 -1.72 -8.98 4.55
CA LEU A 64 -1.08 -10.15 3.91
C LEU A 64 -0.49 -11.13 4.93
N ALA A 65 -0.04 -10.65 6.09
CA ALA A 65 0.49 -11.49 7.15
C ALA A 65 -0.62 -12.22 7.92
N GLN A 66 -1.86 -11.74 7.87
CA GLN A 66 -2.99 -12.50 8.40
C GLN A 66 -3.08 -13.82 7.63
N PRO A 67 -3.07 -14.97 8.31
CA PRO A 67 -3.25 -16.24 7.64
C PRO A 67 -4.57 -16.16 6.87
N ALA A 68 -4.51 -16.46 5.57
CA ALA A 68 -5.73 -16.62 4.78
C ALA A 68 -6.66 -17.52 5.58
N LYS A 69 -7.89 -17.06 5.88
CA LYS A 69 -8.89 -17.91 6.52
C LYS A 69 -8.98 -19.15 5.64
N ARG A 70 -8.46 -20.27 6.16
CA ARG A 70 -8.54 -21.57 5.48
C ARG A 70 -9.99 -21.77 5.11
N SER A 71 -10.24 -22.12 3.86
CA SER A 71 -11.59 -22.37 3.41
C SER A 71 -12.18 -23.51 4.24
N SER A 72 -13.50 -23.60 4.37
CA SER A 72 -14.13 -24.76 5.02
C SER A 72 -13.78 -26.09 4.34
N TYR A 73 -13.19 -26.07 3.14
CA TYR A 73 -12.70 -27.24 2.42
C TYR A 73 -11.32 -27.72 2.89
N ASP A 74 -10.55 -26.88 3.60
CA ASP A 74 -9.24 -27.25 4.17
C ASP A 74 -9.35 -27.78 5.60
N ASP A 75 -10.58 -28.02 6.08
CA ASP A 75 -10.85 -28.56 7.40
C ASP A 75 -10.63 -30.08 7.41
N LEU A 76 -9.42 -30.48 7.80
CA LEU A 76 -9.02 -31.88 8.01
C LEU A 76 -9.64 -32.49 9.29
N SER A 77 -10.58 -31.81 9.95
CA SER A 77 -11.32 -32.34 11.09
C SER A 77 -12.26 -33.50 10.72
N ILE A 78 -12.60 -33.62 9.43
CA ILE A 78 -13.46 -34.70 8.94
C ILE A 78 -12.68 -36.03 9.07
N PRO A 79 -13.14 -36.97 9.91
CA PRO A 79 -12.46 -38.24 10.09
C PRO A 79 -12.53 -39.06 8.81
N GLN A 80 -11.49 -39.83 8.51
CA GLN A 80 -11.41 -40.68 7.31
C GLN A 80 -12.59 -41.67 7.21
N SER A 81 -13.20 -42.04 8.34
CA SER A 81 -14.41 -42.86 8.43
C SER A 81 -15.65 -42.23 7.80
N ALA A 82 -15.68 -40.90 7.62
CA ALA A 82 -16.77 -40.21 6.94
C ALA A 82 -16.70 -40.38 5.41
N TYR A 83 -15.51 -40.61 4.86
CA TYR A 83 -15.29 -40.89 3.43
C TYR A 83 -15.30 -42.39 3.14
N TYR A 84 -14.78 -43.20 4.08
CA TYR A 84 -14.65 -44.64 3.94
C TYR A 84 -15.25 -45.33 5.16
N ASN A 85 -16.48 -45.82 5.02
CA ASN A 85 -17.16 -46.67 6.00
C ASN A 85 -17.32 -48.08 5.40
N PRO A 86 -17.02 -49.17 6.12
CA PRO A 86 -17.29 -50.55 5.67
C PRO A 86 -18.75 -50.81 5.24
N TYR A 87 -19.69 -50.01 5.75
CA TYR A 87 -21.11 -50.03 5.41
C TYR A 87 -21.53 -48.99 4.36
N SER A 88 -20.57 -48.25 3.77
CA SER A 88 -20.84 -47.31 2.68
C SER A 88 -20.91 -48.04 1.35
N TYR A 89 -22.12 -48.46 0.98
CA TYR A 89 -22.43 -48.89 -0.38
C TYR A 89 -22.53 -47.63 -1.24
N GLY A 90 -21.58 -47.37 -2.14
CA GLY A 90 -21.65 -46.22 -3.05
C GLY A 90 -22.94 -46.21 -3.88
N ARG A 91 -23.18 -45.15 -4.67
CA ARG A 91 -24.42 -44.98 -5.50
C ARG A 91 -24.70 -46.12 -6.52
N PHE A 92 -23.84 -47.14 -6.58
CA PHE A 92 -23.97 -48.37 -7.36
C PHE A 92 -23.45 -49.63 -6.62
N GLY A 93 -23.42 -49.66 -5.29
CA GLY A 93 -22.96 -50.83 -4.52
C GLY A 93 -21.44 -51.05 -4.54
N ALA A 94 -20.66 -50.03 -4.90
CA ALA A 94 -19.20 -50.10 -4.87
C ALA A 94 -18.70 -50.21 -3.42
N HIS A 95 -17.87 -51.22 -3.16
CA HIS A 95 -17.18 -51.45 -1.89
C HIS A 95 -15.73 -50.99 -1.98
N TYR A 96 -15.27 -50.29 -0.95
CA TYR A 96 -13.85 -49.98 -0.78
C TYR A 96 -13.09 -51.28 -0.47
N VAL A 97 -12.16 -51.69 -1.34
CA VAL A 97 -11.43 -52.96 -1.25
C VAL A 97 -10.02 -52.84 -0.65
N GLY A 98 -9.53 -51.62 -0.42
CA GLY A 98 -8.14 -51.38 0.04
C GLY A 98 -7.09 -51.74 -1.01
N ASP A 99 -6.01 -50.96 -1.08
CA ASP A 99 -4.75 -51.35 -1.75
C ASP A 99 -3.73 -51.78 -0.67
#